data_AF-G7M3U3-F1
#
_entry.id   AF-G7M3U3-F1
#
_cell.length_a   1.000
_cell.length_b   1.000
_cell.length_c   1.000
_cell.angle_alpha   90.00
_cell.angle_beta   90.00
_cell.angle_gamma   90.00
#
_symmetry.space_group_name_H-M   'P 1'
#
loop_
_entity.id
_entity.type
_entity.pdbx_description
1 polymer ?
#
loop_
_entity_poly.entity_id
_entity_poly.type
_entity_poly.pdbx_seq_one_letter_code
_entity_poly.pdbx_strand_id
1 'polypeptide(L)'
;MRSYISQPKGSMSCGAYSIAYYLWQTGKAQCINDRTFVADIYKKIQVGSNNIGIHEAYSNPEKMSKELSDNWNSHSYVCILSDSPLRKLAKGLNISGVDINVLDNVKSCVNKYAIILCSSEKSARALHYILIKYEDNTFKMLNSSAIYGNGIDNVVWENFIIESNGKLKLERDTPYIYTDAGILIE
;
A
#
# COMPACT_ATOMS: atom_id res chain seq x y z
N MET A 1 -5.75 1.60 -22.17
CA MET A 1 -6.27 1.20 -20.84
C MET A 1 -7.41 2.15 -20.47
N ARG A 2 -8.51 1.67 -19.90
CA ARG A 2 -9.55 2.56 -19.33
C ARG A 2 -8.96 3.31 -18.12
N SER A 3 -9.29 4.58 -17.97
CA SER A 3 -8.93 5.41 -16.81
C SER A 3 -9.45 4.76 -15.53
N TYR A 4 -8.62 4.65 -14.50
CA TYR A 4 -8.93 4.05 -13.21
C TYR A 4 -9.36 5.14 -12.21
N ILE A 5 -10.32 4.87 -11.30
CA ILE A 5 -10.76 5.84 -10.28
C ILE A 5 -9.64 6.22 -9.29
N SER A 6 -9.29 7.50 -9.23
CA SER A 6 -8.35 8.00 -8.22
C SER A 6 -8.90 7.88 -6.79
N GLN A 7 -8.00 7.72 -5.82
CA GLN A 7 -8.36 7.79 -4.41
C GLN A 7 -8.88 9.21 -4.08
N PRO A 8 -10.06 9.36 -3.45
CA PRO A 8 -10.54 10.66 -3.00
C PRO A 8 -9.58 11.28 -1.97
N LYS A 9 -9.34 12.59 -2.11
CA LYS A 9 -8.52 13.34 -1.17
C LYS A 9 -9.08 13.20 0.25
N GLY A 10 -8.22 12.90 1.22
CA GLY A 10 -8.59 12.75 2.63
C GLY A 10 -9.24 11.40 2.98
N SER A 11 -9.40 10.48 2.02
CA SER A 11 -9.91 9.13 2.29
C SER A 11 -8.88 8.28 3.04
N MET A 12 -9.32 7.48 4.02
CA MET A 12 -8.49 6.50 4.75
C MET A 12 -8.36 5.15 4.02
N SER A 13 -8.80 5.06 2.76
CA SER A 13 -8.90 3.80 2.01
C SER A 13 -7.68 3.45 1.15
N CYS A 14 -6.52 4.08 1.38
CA CYS A 14 -5.31 3.86 0.58
C CYS A 14 -4.88 2.37 0.47
N GLY A 15 -5.16 1.54 1.48
CA GLY A 15 -4.93 0.09 1.38
C GLY A 15 -5.84 -0.60 0.36
N ALA A 16 -7.14 -0.26 0.35
CA ALA A 16 -8.10 -0.80 -0.60
C ALA A 16 -7.78 -0.36 -2.03
N TYR A 17 -7.40 0.90 -2.19
CA TYR A 17 -6.94 1.43 -3.47
C TYR A 17 -5.65 0.75 -3.93
N SER A 18 -4.66 0.52 -3.06
CA SER A 18 -3.44 -0.23 -3.41
C SER A 18 -3.71 -1.64 -3.92
N ILE A 19 -4.63 -2.38 -3.27
CA ILE A 19 -5.10 -3.69 -3.76
C ILE A 19 -5.75 -3.54 -5.13
N ALA A 20 -6.70 -2.62 -5.24
CA ALA A 20 -7.50 -2.50 -6.44
C ALA A 20 -6.65 -2.02 -7.65
N TYR A 21 -5.62 -1.21 -7.41
CA TYR A 21 -4.60 -0.86 -8.40
C TYR A 21 -3.76 -2.05 -8.85
N TYR A 22 -3.35 -2.92 -7.92
CA TYR A 22 -2.65 -4.16 -8.27
C TYR A 22 -3.51 -5.03 -9.19
N LEU A 23 -4.78 -5.25 -8.82
CA LEU A 23 -5.71 -6.07 -9.61
C LEU A 23 -5.93 -5.51 -11.02
N TRP A 24 -5.90 -4.19 -11.17
CA TRP A 24 -5.95 -3.53 -12.48
C TRP A 24 -4.72 -3.77 -13.31
N GLN A 25 -3.56 -3.53 -12.70
CA GLN A 25 -2.28 -3.67 -13.37
C GLN A 25 -2.05 -5.11 -13.85
N THR A 26 -2.60 -6.10 -13.15
CA THR A 26 -2.49 -7.52 -13.50
C THR A 26 -3.69 -8.10 -14.25
N GLY A 27 -4.72 -7.31 -14.54
CA GLY A 27 -5.96 -7.78 -15.20
C GLY A 27 -6.76 -8.80 -14.38
N LYS A 28 -6.54 -8.89 -13.06
CA LYS A 28 -7.22 -9.82 -12.14
C LYS A 28 -8.63 -9.38 -11.75
N ALA A 29 -9.03 -8.15 -12.08
CA ALA A 29 -10.42 -7.71 -11.98
C ALA A 29 -10.82 -6.87 -13.21
N GLN A 30 -12.03 -7.11 -13.75
CA GLN A 30 -12.49 -6.50 -15.00
C GLN A 30 -13.41 -5.26 -14.79
N CYS A 31 -13.78 -4.94 -13.55
CA CYS A 31 -14.77 -3.88 -13.20
C CYS A 31 -14.18 -2.74 -12.37
N ILE A 32 -13.07 -2.18 -12.82
CA ILE A 32 -12.19 -1.39 -11.96
C ILE A 32 -12.54 0.11 -11.88
N ASN A 33 -13.61 0.51 -12.57
CA ASN A 33 -14.20 1.85 -12.42
C ASN A 33 -15.43 1.85 -11.50
N ASP A 34 -15.50 0.90 -10.56
CA ASP A 34 -16.55 0.82 -9.58
C ASP A 34 -16.06 1.24 -8.18
N ARG A 35 -16.56 2.39 -7.69
CA ARG A 35 -16.29 2.85 -6.31
C ARG A 35 -16.87 1.88 -5.27
N THR A 36 -17.93 1.15 -5.61
CA THR A 36 -18.56 0.15 -4.76
C THR A 36 -17.61 -1.01 -4.52
N PHE A 37 -16.96 -1.50 -5.57
CA PHE A 37 -15.94 -2.54 -5.48
C PHE A 37 -14.81 -2.15 -4.51
N VAL A 38 -14.25 -0.94 -4.66
CA VAL A 38 -13.20 -0.45 -3.75
C VAL A 38 -13.73 -0.27 -2.31
N ALA A 39 -14.96 0.22 -2.15
CA ALA A 39 -15.59 0.36 -0.85
C ALA A 39 -15.81 -1.00 -0.15
N ASP A 40 -16.11 -2.05 -0.90
CA ASP A 40 -16.30 -3.39 -0.34
C ASP A 40 -14.97 -4.02 0.09
N ILE A 41 -13.89 -3.84 -0.70
CA ILE A 41 -12.54 -4.19 -0.24
C ILE A 41 -12.22 -3.43 1.06
N TYR A 42 -12.47 -2.12 1.07
CA TYR A 42 -12.19 -1.26 2.22
C TYR A 42 -12.88 -1.74 3.49
N LYS A 43 -14.18 -2.09 3.44
CA LYS A 43 -14.91 -2.63 4.61
C LYS A 43 -14.27 -3.91 5.16
N LYS A 44 -13.79 -4.80 4.29
CA LYS A 44 -13.21 -6.09 4.71
C LYS A 44 -11.85 -5.95 5.38
N ILE A 45 -11.05 -4.96 4.95
CA ILE A 45 -9.65 -4.83 5.38
C ILE A 45 -9.46 -3.86 6.56
N GLN A 46 -10.52 -3.24 7.09
CA GLN A 46 -10.40 -2.31 8.21
C GLN A 46 -9.81 -2.97 9.47
N VAL A 47 -9.04 -2.21 10.26
CA VAL A 47 -8.54 -2.65 11.57
C VAL A 47 -9.71 -3.02 12.48
N GLY A 48 -10.71 -2.15 12.58
CA GLY A 48 -11.81 -2.27 13.54
C GLY A 48 -11.42 -1.80 14.94
N SER A 49 -12.30 -2.05 15.92
CA SER A 49 -12.07 -1.68 17.32
C SER A 49 -10.76 -2.26 17.85
N ASN A 50 -9.93 -1.42 18.47
CA ASN A 50 -8.64 -1.81 19.03
C ASN A 50 -8.25 -0.92 20.23
N ASN A 51 -7.37 -1.43 21.07
CA ASN A 51 -6.94 -0.74 22.31
C ASN A 51 -5.59 -0.02 22.17
N ILE A 52 -5.04 0.07 20.96
CA ILE A 52 -3.68 0.60 20.73
C ILE A 52 -3.69 2.01 20.13
N GLY A 53 -4.89 2.61 20.00
CA GLY A 53 -5.07 3.98 19.52
C GLY A 53 -4.80 4.16 18.03
N ILE A 54 -5.01 3.11 17.23
CA ILE A 54 -5.07 3.19 15.77
C ILE A 54 -6.51 3.41 15.35
N HIS A 55 -6.72 4.29 14.37
CA HIS A 55 -8.06 4.58 13.87
C HIS A 55 -8.67 3.31 13.26
N GLU A 56 -9.88 2.94 13.68
CA GLU A 56 -10.55 1.69 13.28
C GLU A 56 -10.71 1.56 11.75
N ALA A 57 -10.86 2.70 11.09
CA ALA A 57 -11.05 2.79 9.65
C ALA A 57 -9.74 2.62 8.83
N TYR A 58 -8.56 2.55 9.46
CA TYR A 58 -7.33 2.24 8.74
C TYR A 58 -7.35 0.80 8.24
N SER A 59 -6.61 0.55 7.16
CA SER A 59 -6.43 -0.81 6.65
C SER A 59 -5.51 -1.61 7.59
N ASN A 60 -5.82 -2.88 7.78
CA ASN A 60 -5.02 -3.87 8.48
C ASN A 60 -4.20 -4.68 7.45
N PRO A 61 -2.86 -4.69 7.54
CA PRO A 61 -1.98 -5.38 6.59
C PRO A 61 -2.25 -6.88 6.43
N GLU A 62 -2.58 -7.58 7.52
CA GLU A 62 -2.85 -9.02 7.48
C GLU A 62 -4.18 -9.30 6.79
N LYS A 63 -5.22 -8.49 7.05
CA LYS A 63 -6.50 -8.57 6.33
C LYS A 63 -6.34 -8.24 4.86
N MET A 64 -5.49 -7.27 4.50
CA MET A 64 -5.16 -6.96 3.11
C MET A 64 -4.51 -8.15 2.40
N SER A 65 -3.51 -8.76 3.05
CA SER A 65 -2.81 -9.94 2.55
C SER A 65 -3.74 -11.13 2.33
N LYS A 66 -4.66 -11.35 3.29
CA LYS A 66 -5.69 -12.39 3.22
C LYS A 66 -6.69 -12.11 2.10
N GLU A 67 -7.18 -10.88 1.97
CA GLU A 67 -8.12 -10.49 0.93
C GLU A 67 -7.50 -10.72 -0.48
N LEU A 68 -6.21 -10.37 -0.67
CA LEU A 68 -5.45 -10.65 -1.89
C LEU A 68 -5.35 -12.14 -2.23
N SER A 69 -5.08 -12.96 -1.21
CA SER A 69 -4.88 -14.40 -1.36
C SER A 69 -6.19 -15.13 -1.62
N ASP A 70 -7.22 -14.87 -0.81
CA ASP A 70 -8.48 -15.59 -0.82
C ASP A 70 -9.35 -15.28 -2.06
N ASN A 71 -9.33 -14.03 -2.56
CA ASN A 71 -10.26 -13.60 -3.60
C ASN A 71 -9.64 -13.57 -5.00
N TRP A 72 -8.31 -13.47 -5.11
CA TRP A 72 -7.64 -13.32 -6.42
C TRP A 72 -6.40 -14.20 -6.60
N ASN A 73 -6.24 -15.24 -5.77
CA ASN A 73 -5.13 -16.20 -5.84
C ASN A 73 -3.77 -15.49 -5.98
N SER A 74 -3.59 -14.39 -5.27
CA SER A 74 -2.34 -13.63 -5.25
C SER A 74 -1.66 -13.99 -3.94
N HIS A 75 -0.74 -14.96 -3.96
CA HIS A 75 -0.09 -15.39 -2.73
C HIS A 75 0.62 -14.19 -2.13
N SER A 76 0.13 -13.75 -0.97
CA SER A 76 0.56 -12.50 -0.36
C SER A 76 0.82 -12.74 1.11
N TYR A 77 1.86 -12.10 1.63
CA TYR A 77 2.19 -12.17 3.05
C TYR A 77 2.78 -10.85 3.56
N VAL A 78 2.53 -10.58 4.84
CA VAL A 78 3.02 -9.38 5.52
C VAL A 78 4.49 -9.58 5.88
N CYS A 79 5.31 -8.61 5.52
CA CYS A 79 6.73 -8.54 5.85
C CYS A 79 6.97 -7.38 6.81
N ILE A 80 7.68 -7.62 7.91
CA ILE A 80 8.02 -6.61 8.91
C ILE A 80 9.43 -6.90 9.38
N LEU A 81 10.38 -6.02 9.04
CA LEU A 81 11.75 -6.17 9.53
C LEU A 81 11.81 -6.07 11.05
N SER A 82 12.76 -6.79 11.64
CA SER A 82 12.91 -6.85 13.11
C SER A 82 13.11 -5.49 13.79
N ASP A 83 13.71 -4.53 13.10
CA ASP A 83 13.97 -3.16 13.55
C ASP A 83 12.92 -2.14 13.08
N SER A 84 11.89 -2.59 12.34
CA SER A 84 10.82 -1.73 11.84
C SER A 84 10.16 -0.92 12.97
N PRO A 85 9.93 0.40 12.76
CA PRO A 85 9.18 1.22 13.70
C PRO A 85 7.73 0.74 13.91
N LEU A 86 7.18 -0.07 12.99
CA LEU A 86 5.83 -0.63 13.11
C LEU A 86 5.76 -1.90 13.96
N ARG A 87 6.88 -2.46 14.42
CA ARG A 87 6.87 -3.75 15.15
C ARG A 87 6.02 -3.72 16.42
N LYS A 88 6.02 -2.60 17.16
CA LYS A 88 5.14 -2.43 18.33
C LYS A 88 3.66 -2.39 17.95
N LEU A 89 3.34 -1.70 16.85
CA LEU A 89 1.97 -1.61 16.33
C LEU A 89 1.49 -2.98 15.85
N ALA A 90 2.32 -3.72 15.11
CA ALA A 90 1.99 -5.06 14.64
C ALA A 90 1.68 -6.02 15.79
N LYS A 91 2.52 -6.05 16.83
CA LYS A 91 2.25 -6.82 18.06
C LYS A 91 0.92 -6.43 18.71
N GLY A 92 0.66 -5.13 18.80
CA GLY A 92 -0.58 -4.61 19.37
C GLY A 92 -1.85 -4.96 18.59
N LEU A 93 -1.74 -5.17 17.28
CA LEU A 93 -2.82 -5.64 16.40
C LEU A 93 -2.81 -7.16 16.20
N ASN A 94 -1.92 -7.89 16.87
CA ASN A 94 -1.70 -9.32 16.67
C ASN A 94 -1.41 -9.69 15.20
N ILE A 95 -0.73 -8.80 14.47
CA ILE A 95 -0.32 -9.04 13.09
C ILE A 95 0.94 -9.89 13.09
N SER A 96 0.87 -11.04 12.44
CA SER A 96 2.05 -11.83 12.13
C SER A 96 2.75 -11.29 10.87
N GLY A 97 4.07 -11.29 10.88
CA GLY A 97 4.87 -10.87 9.73
C GLY A 97 6.20 -11.61 9.70
N VAL A 98 6.70 -11.84 8.49
CA VAL A 98 8.01 -12.47 8.27
C VAL A 98 9.11 -11.42 8.18
N ASP A 99 10.30 -11.77 8.66
CA ASP A 99 11.47 -10.88 8.67
C ASP A 99 12.15 -10.91 7.29
N ILE A 100 11.53 -10.22 6.34
CA ILE A 100 11.94 -10.15 4.93
C ILE A 100 12.00 -8.69 4.49
N ASN A 101 13.11 -8.32 3.86
CA ASN A 101 13.24 -7.00 3.23
C ASN A 101 12.42 -6.95 1.94
N VAL A 102 11.33 -6.20 1.98
CA VAL A 102 10.38 -6.03 0.87
C VAL A 102 11.06 -5.44 -0.36
N LEU A 103 11.90 -4.41 -0.17
CA LEU A 103 12.55 -3.72 -1.27
C LEU A 103 13.57 -4.61 -1.95
N ASP A 104 14.36 -5.36 -1.17
CA ASP A 104 15.34 -6.30 -1.72
C ASP A 104 14.66 -7.39 -2.55
N ASN A 105 13.53 -7.94 -2.07
CA ASN A 105 12.78 -8.98 -2.78
C ASN A 105 12.15 -8.48 -4.09
N VAL A 106 11.58 -7.27 -4.07
CA VAL A 106 11.03 -6.66 -5.28
C VAL A 106 12.15 -6.32 -6.27
N LYS A 107 13.30 -5.83 -5.78
CA LYS A 107 14.47 -5.51 -6.61
C LYS A 107 15.12 -6.75 -7.21
N SER A 108 15.15 -7.87 -6.49
CA SER A 108 15.66 -9.15 -6.99
C SER A 108 14.68 -9.87 -7.91
N CYS A 109 13.53 -9.25 -8.22
CA CYS A 109 12.46 -9.81 -9.05
C CYS A 109 11.91 -11.15 -8.52
N VAL A 110 12.05 -11.44 -7.23
CA VAL A 110 11.40 -12.59 -6.57
C VAL A 110 9.89 -12.35 -6.54
N ASN A 111 9.50 -11.11 -6.27
CA ASN A 111 8.12 -10.62 -6.37
C ASN A 111 8.08 -9.42 -7.31
N LYS A 112 7.10 -9.39 -8.23
CA LYS A 112 6.96 -8.27 -9.16
C LYS A 112 6.35 -7.02 -8.51
N TYR A 113 5.50 -7.20 -7.51
CA TYR A 113 4.77 -6.13 -6.84
C TYR A 113 4.85 -6.27 -5.33
N ALA A 114 4.77 -5.14 -4.64
CA ALA A 114 4.53 -5.10 -3.21
C ALA A 114 3.68 -3.89 -2.84
N ILE A 115 3.00 -3.96 -1.70
CA ILE A 115 2.38 -2.79 -1.07
C ILE A 115 3.25 -2.41 0.12
N ILE A 116 3.98 -1.30 0.04
CA ILE A 116 4.78 -0.81 1.17
C ILE A 116 3.91 -0.10 2.19
N LEU A 117 4.30 -0.22 3.46
CA LEU A 117 3.72 0.52 4.56
C LEU A 117 4.59 1.75 4.83
N CYS A 118 3.94 2.91 4.79
CA CYS A 118 4.55 4.18 5.11
C CYS A 118 3.86 4.78 6.33
N SER A 119 4.61 5.59 7.06
CA SER A 119 4.08 6.48 8.08
C SER A 119 4.10 7.93 7.59
N SER A 120 3.37 8.82 8.25
CA SER A 120 3.52 10.25 8.02
C SER A 120 4.60 10.82 8.94
N GLU A 121 5.41 11.75 8.43
CA GLU A 121 6.33 12.57 9.24
C GLU A 121 5.63 13.23 10.45
N LYS A 122 4.32 13.50 10.34
CA LYS A 122 3.53 14.14 11.40
C LYS A 122 3.00 13.15 12.43
N SER A 123 2.92 11.86 12.10
CA SER A 123 2.40 10.83 13.00
C SER A 123 2.77 9.42 12.52
N ALA A 124 3.54 8.72 13.36
CA ALA A 124 3.86 7.30 13.17
C ALA A 124 2.63 6.38 13.15
N ARG A 125 1.47 6.86 13.64
CA ARG A 125 0.22 6.10 13.64
C ARG A 125 -0.58 6.26 12.35
N ALA A 126 -0.29 7.27 11.53
CA ALA A 126 -0.95 7.48 10.25
C ALA A 126 -0.35 6.54 9.20
N LEU A 127 -0.90 5.32 9.13
CA LEU A 127 -0.47 4.31 8.16
C LEU A 127 -0.94 4.70 6.76
N HIS A 128 -0.02 4.65 5.81
CA HIS A 128 -0.28 4.83 4.39
C HIS A 128 0.25 3.63 3.61
N TYR A 129 -0.48 3.23 2.57
CA TYR A 129 -0.18 2.05 1.77
C TYR A 129 0.04 2.48 0.34
N ILE A 130 1.14 2.02 -0.25
CA ILE A 130 1.54 2.41 -1.61
C ILE A 130 1.93 1.15 -2.38
N LEU A 131 1.31 0.93 -3.54
CA LEU A 131 1.72 -0.12 -4.47
C LEU A 131 3.04 0.27 -5.15
N ILE A 132 4.00 -0.64 -5.16
CA ILE A 132 5.31 -0.46 -5.78
C ILE A 132 5.66 -1.63 -6.72
N LYS A 133 6.62 -1.37 -7.61
CA LYS A 133 7.33 -2.37 -8.41
C LYS A 133 8.77 -1.92 -8.65
N TYR A 134 9.62 -2.84 -9.09
CA TYR A 134 10.95 -2.53 -9.62
C TYR A 134 10.99 -2.86 -11.11
N GLU A 135 11.37 -1.88 -11.94
CA GLU A 135 11.37 -1.98 -13.39
C GLU A 135 12.37 -0.96 -13.94
N ASP A 136 13.04 -1.27 -15.05
CA ASP A 136 14.03 -0.38 -15.69
C ASP A 136 15.13 0.09 -14.71
N ASN A 137 15.58 -0.80 -13.82
CA ASN A 137 16.55 -0.52 -12.75
C ASN A 137 16.14 0.58 -11.76
N THR A 138 14.85 0.92 -11.67
CA THR A 138 14.33 1.92 -10.72
C THR A 138 13.13 1.38 -9.95
N PHE A 139 12.98 1.84 -8.70
CA PHE A 139 11.73 1.67 -7.98
C PHE A 139 10.68 2.62 -8.54
N LYS A 140 9.47 2.10 -8.68
CA LYS A 140 8.30 2.86 -9.12
C LYS A 140 7.18 2.68 -8.11
N MET A 141 6.54 3.77 -7.73
CA MET A 141 5.33 3.75 -6.91
C MET A 141 4.14 4.20 -7.75
N LEU A 142 2.98 3.61 -7.47
CA LEU A 142 1.77 4.03 -8.15
C LEU A 142 1.22 5.28 -7.46
N ASN A 143 1.17 6.37 -8.21
CA ASN A 143 0.52 7.60 -7.78
C ASN A 143 -0.90 7.66 -8.36
N SER A 144 -1.86 7.88 -7.47
CA SER A 144 -3.28 8.00 -7.80
C SER A 144 -3.90 9.19 -7.09
N SER A 145 -3.37 10.39 -7.39
CA SER A 145 -3.92 11.64 -6.87
C SER A 145 -4.61 12.41 -7.99
N ALA A 146 -5.89 12.72 -7.80
CA ALA A 146 -6.64 13.62 -8.68
C ALA A 146 -5.96 15.00 -8.66
N ILE A 147 -5.58 15.51 -9.83
CA ILE A 147 -5.11 16.89 -9.95
C ILE A 147 -6.31 17.80 -9.66
N TYR A 148 -6.09 18.73 -8.74
CA TYR A 148 -6.95 19.82 -8.31
C TYR A 148 -8.07 20.23 -9.29
N GLY A 149 -9.29 20.30 -8.76
CA GLY A 149 -10.23 21.36 -9.08
C GLY A 149 -11.09 21.23 -10.33
N ASN A 150 -10.79 20.34 -11.29
CA ASN A 150 -11.68 19.91 -12.41
C ASN A 150 -11.02 18.84 -13.33
N GLY A 151 -9.99 18.12 -12.87
CA GLY A 151 -9.09 17.33 -13.72
C GLY A 151 -9.33 15.81 -13.74
N ILE A 152 -8.93 15.20 -14.86
CA ILE A 152 -8.93 13.77 -15.19
C ILE A 152 -8.28 12.92 -14.09
N ASP A 153 -8.83 11.72 -13.84
CA ASP A 153 -8.21 10.69 -13.01
C ASP A 153 -6.85 10.27 -13.61
N ASN A 154 -5.75 10.67 -12.98
CA ASN A 154 -4.40 10.30 -13.39
C ASN A 154 -3.84 9.24 -12.43
N VAL A 155 -3.71 8.02 -12.95
CA VAL A 155 -3.03 6.91 -12.28
C VAL A 155 -1.75 6.63 -13.06
N VAL A 156 -0.61 6.96 -12.45
CA VAL A 156 0.70 6.93 -13.11
C VAL A 156 1.75 6.28 -12.20
N TRP A 157 2.76 5.66 -12.81
CA TRP A 157 3.94 5.18 -12.10
C TRP A 157 4.95 6.32 -11.97
N GLU A 158 5.35 6.62 -10.75
CA GLU A 158 6.38 7.62 -10.45
C GLU A 158 7.64 6.93 -9.93
N ASN A 159 8.80 7.33 -10.43
CA ASN A 159 10.08 6.84 -9.92
C ASN A 159 10.32 7.40 -8.53
N PHE A 160 10.87 6.59 -7.62
CA PHE A 160 11.23 7.06 -6.29
C PHE A 160 12.51 6.43 -5.77
N ILE A 161 13.11 7.09 -4.79
CA ILE A 161 14.16 6.52 -3.96
C ILE A 161 13.79 6.66 -2.49
N ILE A 162 14.42 5.85 -1.65
CA ILE A 162 14.33 5.96 -0.20
C ILE A 162 15.64 6.59 0.29
N GLU A 163 15.51 7.74 0.94
CA GLU A 163 16.64 8.41 1.58
C GLU A 163 17.08 7.64 2.83
N SER A 164 18.29 7.92 3.33
CA SER A 164 18.86 7.20 4.48
C SER A 164 18.04 7.34 5.77
N ASN A 165 17.14 8.31 5.85
CA ASN A 165 16.20 8.52 6.95
C ASN A 165 14.83 7.84 6.73
N GLY A 166 14.69 7.02 5.68
CA GLY A 166 13.45 6.35 5.30
C GLY A 166 12.48 7.21 4.49
N LYS A 167 12.76 8.51 4.28
CA LYS A 167 11.86 9.39 3.52
C LYS A 167 11.78 8.96 2.06
N LEU A 168 10.54 8.94 1.53
CA LEU A 168 10.32 8.76 0.10
C LEU A 168 10.63 10.05 -0.65
N LYS A 169 11.61 9.99 -1.56
CA LYS A 169 11.98 11.10 -2.42
C LYS A 169 11.43 10.93 -3.83
N LEU A 170 10.72 11.96 -4.26
CA LEU A 170 10.08 12.14 -5.56
C LEU A 170 10.40 13.55 -6.07
N GLU A 171 10.01 13.87 -7.31
CA GLU A 171 10.08 15.25 -7.83
C GLU A 171 9.16 16.22 -7.06
N ARG A 172 8.13 15.69 -6.39
CA ARG A 172 7.21 16.44 -5.53
C ARG A 172 7.45 16.13 -4.06
N ASP A 173 7.08 17.07 -3.20
CA ASP A 173 7.14 16.84 -1.75
C ASP A 173 6.18 15.72 -1.34
N THR A 174 6.68 14.80 -0.51
CA THR A 174 5.85 13.79 0.14
C THR A 174 6.17 13.69 1.62
N PRO A 175 5.14 13.59 2.48
CA PRO A 175 5.33 13.50 3.92
C PRO A 175 5.51 12.06 4.40
N TYR A 176 5.89 11.13 3.50
CA TYR A 176 5.86 9.70 3.75
C TYR A 176 7.25 9.15 4.06
N ILE A 177 7.32 8.37 5.14
CA ILE A 177 8.52 7.63 5.56
C ILE A 177 8.22 6.15 5.41
N TYR A 178 9.03 5.43 4.64
CA TYR A 178 9.00 3.97 4.57
C TYR A 178 9.32 3.37 5.94
N THR A 179 8.57 2.34 6.32
CA THR A 179 8.62 1.79 7.69
C THR A 179 9.24 0.41 7.78
N ASP A 180 10.01 -0.01 6.76
CA ASP A 180 10.63 -1.34 6.75
C ASP A 180 9.60 -2.48 6.87
N ALA A 181 8.40 -2.22 6.37
CA ALA A 181 7.27 -3.13 6.38
C ALA A 181 6.46 -3.03 5.09
N GLY A 182 5.81 -4.13 4.70
CA GLY A 182 5.08 -4.22 3.45
C GLY A 182 4.26 -5.51 3.35
N ILE A 183 3.60 -5.66 2.22
CA ILE A 183 2.95 -6.89 1.79
C ILE A 183 3.61 -7.28 0.47
N LEU A 184 4.33 -8.40 0.45
CA LEU A 184 4.81 -8.97 -0.80
C LEU A 184 3.66 -9.66 -1.51
N ILE A 185 3.62 -9.53 -2.84
CA ILE A 185 2.60 -10.14 -3.70
C ILE A 185 3.32 -10.99 -4.74
N GLU A 186 3.09 -12.30 -4.73
CA GLU A 186 3.59 -13.27 -5.72
C GLU A 186 2.75 -13.28 -7.00
#